data_AF-A0A2V8EGM5-F1
#
_entry.id   AF-A0A2V8EGM5-F1
#
_cell.length_a   1.000
_cell.length_b   1.000
_cell.length_c   1.000
_cell.angle_alpha   90.00
_cell.angle_beta   90.00
_cell.angle_gamma   90.00
#
_symmetry.space_group_name_H-M   'P 1'
#
loop_
_entity.id
_entity.type
_entity.pdbx_description
1 polymer ?
#
loop_
_entity_poly.entity_id
_entity_poly.type
_entity_poly.pdbx_seq_one_letter_code
_entity_poly.pdbx_strand_id
1 'polypeptide(L)' 'MFDLCLQRAQQTRRYSIVSAEPSGWLVRFEEDRNLRRHDCYHDWHRVERALAQFRVEVTSLRASGWEIAPNDITQ' A
#
# COMPACT_ATOMS: atom_id res chain seq x y z
N MET A 1 5.70 -10.02 0.37
CA MET A 1 4.42 -9.35 0.65
C MET A 1 4.73 -7.96 1.18
N PHE A 2 4.06 -6.92 0.67
CA PHE A 2 4.25 -5.53 1.10
C PHE A 2 2.95 -5.07 1.77
N ASP A 3 3.01 -4.54 2.98
CA ASP A 3 1.89 -3.91 3.67
C ASP A 3 2.44 -2.73 4.45
N LEU A 4 1.86 -1.56 4.21
CA LEU A 4 2.28 -0.33 4.85
C LEU A 4 1.05 0.53 5.13
N CYS A 5 0.91 0.95 6.38
CA CYS A 5 -0.09 1.91 6.78
C CYS A 5 0.60 3.23 7.14
N LEU A 6 0.12 4.32 6.56
CA LEU A 6 0.48 5.68 6.92
C LEU A 6 -0.71 6.32 7.63
N GLN A 7 -0.43 7.12 8.65
CA GLN A 7 -1.44 7.89 9.35
C GLN A 7 -1.00 9.34 9.52
N ARG A 8 -1.98 10.24 9.54
CA ARG A 8 -1.79 11.65 9.88
C ARG A 8 -3.08 12.20 10.45
N ALA A 9 -3.04 12.63 11.72
CA ALA A 9 -4.22 13.09 12.45
C ALA A 9 -5.37 12.05 12.41
N GLN A 10 -6.46 12.33 11.69
CA GLN A 10 -7.60 11.41 11.51
C GLN A 10 -7.57 10.67 10.17
N GLN A 11 -6.55 10.91 9.35
CA GLN A 11 -6.45 10.32 8.03
C GLN A 11 -5.54 9.09 8.02
N THR A 12 -5.93 8.09 7.24
CA THR A 12 -5.20 6.83 7.10
C THR A 12 -5.03 6.45 5.63
N ARG A 13 -3.88 5.88 5.29
CA ARG A 13 -3.57 5.38 3.94
C ARG A 13 -2.91 4.03 4.07
N ARG A 14 -3.55 2.99 3.55
CA ARG A 14 -3.01 1.62 3.55
C ARG A 14 -2.64 1.20 2.14
N TYR A 15 -1.42 0.72 1.98
CA TYR A 15 -0.88 0.18 0.75
C TYR A 15 -0.56 -1.29 0.98
N SER A 16 -1.15 -2.19 0.21
CA SER A 16 -0.90 -3.62 0.32
C SER A 16 -0.66 -4.26 -1.03
N ILE A 17 0.33 -5.14 -1.09
CA ILE A 17 0.64 -6.01 -2.23
C ILE A 17 0.82 -7.42 -1.70
N VAL A 18 -0.11 -8.30 -2.09
CA VAL A 18 -0.16 -9.68 -1.64
C VAL A 18 -0.09 -10.61 -2.86
N SER A 19 0.65 -11.71 -2.74
CA SER A 19 0.61 -12.78 -3.74
C SER A 19 -0.75 -13.47 -3.63
N ALA A 20 -1.48 -13.50 -4.74
CA ALA A 20 -2.77 -14.14 -4.89
C ALA A 20 -2.61 -15.30 -5.87
N GLU A 21 -1.88 -16.34 -5.48
CA GLU A 21 -1.65 -17.51 -6.33
C GLU A 21 -2.95 -18.30 -6.55
N PRO A 22 -3.19 -18.85 -7.76
CA PRO A 22 -2.34 -18.82 -8.97
C PRO A 22 -2.49 -17.53 -9.82
N SER A 23 -3.33 -16.60 -9.38
CA SER A 23 -3.80 -15.41 -10.11
C SER A 23 -2.88 -14.18 -10.03
N GLY A 24 -1.61 -14.34 -9.65
CA GLY A 24 -0.62 -13.25 -9.63
C GLY A 24 -0.57 -12.47 -8.32
N TRP A 25 -0.65 -11.14 -8.38
CA TRP A 25 -0.48 -10.23 -7.24
C TRP A 25 -1.63 -9.25 -7.16
N LEU A 26 -2.24 -9.17 -5.98
CA LEU A 26 -3.25 -8.18 -5.65
C LEU A 26 -2.59 -6.93 -5.08
N VAL A 27 -2.81 -5.81 -5.75
CA VAL A 27 -2.39 -4.48 -5.32
C VAL A 27 -3.61 -3.72 -4.81
N ARG A 28 -3.55 -3.29 -3.56
CA ARG A 28 -4.61 -2.57 -2.87
C ARG A 28 -4.11 -1.26 -2.31
N PHE A 29 -4.93 -0.24 -2.46
CA PHE A 29 -4.73 1.06 -1.83
C PHE A 29 -6.05 1.51 -1.22
N GLU A 30 -6.01 1.84 0.06
CA GLU A 30 -7.15 2.31 0.84
C GLU A 30 -6.80 3.66 1.45
N GLU A 31 -7.75 4.60 1.38
CA GLU A 31 -7.64 5.95 1.95
C GLU A 31 -8.85 6.17 2.85
N ASP A 32 -8.63 6.44 4.13
CA ASP A 32 -9.69 6.68 5.11
C ASP A 32 -10.74 5.55 5.14
N ARG A 33 -10.26 4.29 5.05
CA ARG A 33 -11.06 3.05 4.91
C ARG A 33 -11.89 2.93 3.64
N ASN A 34 -11.67 3.82 2.67
CA ASN A 34 -12.25 3.70 1.33
C ASN A 34 -11.26 3.04 0.40
N LEU A 35 -11.67 1.94 -0.25
CA LEU A 35 -10.85 1.26 -1.25
C LEU A 35 -10.73 2.15 -2.49
N ARG A 36 -9.54 2.72 -2.69
CA ARG A 36 -9.24 3.61 -3.83
C ARG A 36 -8.72 2.86 -5.03
N ARG A 37 -7.98 1.76 -4.79
CA ARG A 37 -7.39 0.93 -5.85
C ARG A 37 -7.44 -0.53 -5.45
N HIS A 38 -7.83 -1.37 -6.41
CA HIS A 38 -7.84 -2.81 -6.26
C HIS A 38 -7.57 -3.44 -7.62
N ASP A 39 -6.29 -3.70 -7.89
CA ASP A 39 -5.83 -4.28 -9.15
C ASP A 39 -5.26 -5.68 -8.91
N CYS A 40 -5.50 -6.58 -9.85
CA CYS A 40 -4.85 -7.89 -9.91
C CYS A 40 -3.87 -7.88 -11.09
N TYR A 41 -2.58 -8.02 -10.81
CA TYR A 41 -1.55 -8.10 -11.82
C TYR A 41 -1.02 -9.52 -11.93
N HIS A 42 -0.98 -10.05 -13.15
CA HIS A 42 -0.33 -11.32 -13.45
C HIS A 42 1.13 -11.14 -13.88
N ASP A 43 1.55 -9.88 -14.14
CA ASP A 43 2.89 -9.51 -14.58
C ASP A 43 3.71 -8.91 -13.43
N TRP A 44 4.87 -9.49 -13.16
CA TRP A 44 5.78 -8.96 -12.13
C TRP A 44 6.20 -7.51 -12.39
N HIS A 45 6.44 -7.13 -13.64
CA HIS A 45 6.84 -5.75 -13.99
C HIS A 45 5.78 -4.69 -13.61
N ARG A 46 4.48 -5.04 -13.65
CA ARG A 46 3.42 -4.13 -13.21
C ARG A 46 3.42 -3.97 -11.70
N VAL A 47 3.71 -5.05 -10.98
CA VAL A 47 3.87 -5.04 -9.51
C VAL A 47 5.06 -4.19 -9.10
N GLU A 48 6.20 -4.32 -9.78
CA GLU A 48 7.38 -3.47 -9.52
C GLU A 48 7.07 -1.99 -9.75
N ARG A 49 6.36 -1.66 -10.83
CA ARG A 49 5.95 -0.29 -11.11
C ARG A 49 5.00 0.26 -10.05
N ALA A 50 4.04 -0.55 -9.60
CA ALA A 50 3.13 -0.18 -8.51
C ALA A 50 3.90 0.02 -7.19
N LEU A 51 4.85 -0.85 -6.88
CA LEU A 51 5.71 -0.74 -5.70
C LEU A 51 6.58 0.53 -5.75
N ALA A 52 7.17 0.85 -6.91
CA ALA A 52 7.93 2.07 -7.11
C ALA A 52 7.05 3.32 -6.89
N GLN A 53 5.83 3.31 -7.44
CA GLN A 53 4.86 4.39 -7.24
C GLN A 53 4.51 4.56 -5.75
N PHE A 54 4.23 3.46 -5.04
CA PHE A 54 3.96 3.50 -3.60
C PHE A 54 5.14 4.05 -2.80
N ARG A 55 6.38 3.66 -3.13
CA ARG A 55 7.58 4.18 -2.45
C ARG A 55 7.74 5.69 -2.62
N VAL A 56 7.51 6.20 -3.83
CA VAL A 56 7.56 7.65 -4.10
C VAL A 56 6.47 8.38 -3.32
N GLU A 57 5.24 7.87 -3.36
CA GLU A 57 4.11 8.47 -2.64
C GLU A 57 4.35 8.47 -1.12
N VAL A 58 4.79 7.34 -0.56
CA VAL A 58 5.13 7.22 0.86
C VAL A 58 6.22 8.21 1.26
N THR A 59 7.26 8.35 0.45
CA THR A 59 8.35 9.30 0.73
C THR A 59 7.83 10.74 0.75
N SER A 60 6.98 11.10 -0.22
CA SER A 60 6.35 12.41 -0.29
C SER A 60 5.41 12.68 0.90
N LEU A 61 4.62 11.67 1.29
CA LEU A 61 3.70 11.76 2.43
C LEU A 61 4.49 11.90 3.74
N ARG A 62 5.56 11.14 3.92
CA ARG A 62 6.44 11.26 5.08
C ARG A 62 7.08 12.64 5.18
N ALA A 63 7.54 13.19 4.06
CA ALA A 63 8.03 14.57 4.02
C ALA A 63 6.94 15.60 4.37
N SER A 64 5.67 15.27 4.11
CA SER A 64 4.50 16.09 4.46
C SER A 64 4.00 15.88 5.89
N GLY A 65 4.70 15.11 6.72
CA GLY A 65 4.33 14.84 8.12
C GLY A 65 3.38 13.67 8.32
N TRP A 66 3.28 12.75 7.36
CA TRP A 66 2.63 11.45 7.59
C TRP A 66 3.60 10.49 8.26
N GLU A 67 3.09 9.68 9.17
CA GLU A 67 3.89 8.73 9.93
C GLU A 67 3.52 7.30 9.55
N ILE A 68 4.51 6.41 9.58
CA ILE A 68 4.25 4.98 9.42
C ILE A 68 3.50 4.55 10.68
N ALA A 69 2.24 4.16 10.51
CA ALA A 69 1.51 3.58 11.60
C ALA A 69 2.23 2.28 11.99
N PRO A 70 2.52 2.06 13.29
CA PRO A 70 2.94 0.75 13.73
C PRO A 70 1.83 -0.20 13.29
N ASN A 71 2.15 -1.07 12.34
CA ASN A 71 1.23 -2.11 11.95
C ASN A 71 1.08 -2.94 13.22
N ASP A 72 -0.05 -2.84 13.90
CA ASP A 72 -0.37 -3.68 15.05
C ASP A 72 -0.57 -5.08 14.47
N ILE A 73 0.55 -5.74 14.19
CA ILE A 73 0.61 -7.18 13.99
C ILE A 73 0.51 -7.74 15.41
N THR A 74 -0.65 -7.56 16.02
CA THR A 74 -1.06 -8.39 17.15
C THR A 74 -1.28 -9.78 16.54
N GLN A 75 -0.29 -10.65 16.81
CA GLN A 75 -0.37 -12.08 16.55
C GLN A 75 -1.55 -12.72 17.26
#